data_AF-A0A1B8DPK5-F1
#
_entry.id   AF-A0A1B8DPK5-F1
#
_cell.length_a   1.000
_cell.length_b   1.000
_cell.length_c   1.000
_cell.angle_alpha   90.00
_cell.angle_beta   90.00
_cell.angle_gamma   90.00
#
_symmetry.space_group_name_H-M   'P 1'
#
loop_
_entity.id
_entity.type
_entity.pdbx_description
1 polymer ?
#
loop_
_entity_poly.entity_id
_entity_poly.type
_entity_poly.pdbx_seq_one_letter_code
_entity_poly.pdbx_strand_id
1 'polypeptide(L)'
;MDLRVLRRPIFDLLAGRGQCLLSGTVSSRRNESSYRRMKKKLNVKPDASFGFSKDSPATDHIIFNPPSSAPSVLHTPLKFLPKEDKRRQLYSVAKNSTLGIDEEAKLPPAILKQNAGYQRYHLTQEDVAEIRRLRSSDPETWTRLKLARKFNCTSLFIGICCEATAEKVALEKAKIEAVKERWGPKRRMAREDRVKRREAAYRDE
;
A
#
# COMPACT_ATOMS: atom_id res chain seq x y z
N MET A 1 -30.87 17.06 27.39
CA MET A 1 -31.50 18.39 27.27
C MET A 1 -30.87 19.27 28.32
N ASP A 2 -29.85 20.06 27.96
CA ASP A 2 -29.19 21.00 28.87
C ASP A 2 -28.86 22.28 28.09
N LEU A 3 -29.83 23.20 28.07
CA LEU A 3 -29.70 24.54 27.50
C LEU A 3 -29.13 25.48 28.57
N ARG A 4 -27.80 25.55 28.67
CA ARG A 4 -27.15 26.57 29.51
C ARG A 4 -27.07 27.88 28.75
N VAL A 5 -28.16 28.65 28.86
CA VAL A 5 -28.25 30.07 28.53
C VAL A 5 -27.30 30.84 29.44
N LEU A 6 -26.11 31.18 28.94
CA LEU A 6 -25.19 32.08 29.62
C LEU A 6 -25.67 33.52 29.41
N ARG A 7 -26.48 34.01 30.36
CA ARG A 7 -26.76 35.43 30.57
C ARG A 7 -25.43 36.16 30.79
N ARG A 8 -25.13 37.17 29.97
CA ARG A 8 -24.05 38.14 30.22
C ARG A 8 -24.61 39.26 31.10
N PRO A 9 -23.93 39.68 32.18
CA PRO A 9 -24.29 40.92 32.86
C PRO A 9 -23.79 42.11 32.04
N ILE A 10 -24.70 43.01 31.69
CA ILE A 10 -24.39 44.36 31.20
C ILE A 10 -24.13 45.18 32.48
N PHE A 11 -22.88 45.56 32.71
CA PHE A 11 -22.53 46.56 33.71
C PHE A 11 -22.10 47.82 32.96
N ASP A 12 -23.04 48.75 32.81
CA ASP A 12 -22.75 50.16 32.61
C ASP A 12 -22.60 50.80 33.99
N LEU A 13 -21.38 51.21 34.34
CA LEU A 13 -21.15 52.17 35.42
C LEU A 13 -20.08 53.17 34.97
N LEU A 14 -20.58 54.33 34.56
CA LEU A 14 -19.88 55.60 34.51
C LEU A 14 -19.28 55.91 35.89
N ALA A 15 -17.95 55.89 35.99
CA ALA A 15 -17.23 56.56 37.07
C ALA A 15 -15.87 57.02 36.53
N GLY A 16 -15.75 58.34 36.34
CA GLY A 16 -14.52 58.98 35.92
C GLY A 16 -13.40 58.78 36.94
N ARG A 17 -12.22 58.40 36.46
CA ARG A 17 -10.93 58.63 37.14
C ARG A 17 -9.80 58.61 36.10
N GLY A 18 -9.08 59.74 36.08
CA GLY A 18 -7.75 59.99 35.53
C GLY A 18 -7.23 59.09 34.40
N GLN A 19 -7.14 59.66 33.20
CA GLN A 19 -6.28 59.16 32.14
C GLN A 19 -4.81 59.17 32.61
N CYS A 20 -4.31 58.02 33.06
CA CYS A 20 -2.87 57.77 33.07
C CYS A 20 -2.53 57.09 31.74
N LEU A 21 -2.26 57.92 30.72
CA LEU A 21 -1.76 57.49 29.42
C LEU A 21 -0.28 57.11 29.52
N LEU A 22 0.02 56.03 30.23
CA LEU A 22 1.22 55.24 29.99
C LEU A 22 0.81 54.08 29.09
N SER A 23 0.56 54.41 27.82
CA SER A 23 0.50 53.44 26.72
C SER A 23 1.92 52.89 26.50
N GLY A 24 2.38 52.06 27.43
CA GLY A 24 3.46 51.16 27.16
C GLY A 24 3.03 50.31 25.98
N THR A 25 3.74 50.42 24.85
CA THR A 25 3.68 49.49 23.74
C THR A 25 4.26 48.16 24.19
N VAL A 26 3.64 47.52 25.19
CA VAL A 26 3.86 46.11 25.44
C VAL A 26 3.25 45.44 24.23
N SER A 27 4.10 45.17 23.24
CA SER A 27 3.85 44.18 22.21
C SER A 27 3.27 42.97 22.93
N SER A 28 1.94 42.82 22.88
CA SER A 28 1.27 41.61 23.33
C SER A 28 1.68 40.56 22.32
N ARG A 29 2.85 39.96 22.54
CA ARG A 29 3.29 38.80 21.79
C ARG A 29 2.24 37.73 22.07
N ARG A 30 1.44 37.43 21.05
CA ARG A 30 0.38 36.44 21.14
C ARG A 30 1.05 35.07 21.19
N ASN A 31 1.36 34.61 22.38
CA ASN A 31 2.00 33.31 22.59
C ASN A 31 1.01 32.18 22.24
N GLU A 32 1.50 31.13 21.60
CA GLU A 32 0.72 29.94 21.20
C GLU A 32 0.42 28.99 22.38
N SER A 33 0.78 29.37 23.60
CA SER A 33 0.83 28.49 24.79
C SER A 33 -0.51 27.89 25.22
N SER A 34 -1.65 28.44 24.77
CA SER A 34 -2.95 27.89 25.15
C SER A 34 -3.45 26.83 24.17
N TYR A 35 -3.92 25.70 24.70
CA TYR A 35 -4.58 24.62 23.95
C TYR A 35 -5.61 25.11 22.92
N ARG A 36 -6.46 26.08 23.28
CA ARG A 36 -7.49 26.63 22.38
C ARG A 36 -6.92 27.28 21.13
N ARG A 37 -5.78 27.98 21.24
CA ARG A 37 -5.10 28.62 20.10
C ARG A 37 -4.48 27.57 19.19
N MET A 38 -3.82 26.58 19.77
CA MET A 38 -3.27 25.44 19.03
C MET A 38 -4.36 24.69 18.26
N LYS A 39 -5.49 24.36 18.92
CA LYS A 39 -6.64 23.69 18.28
C LYS A 39 -7.21 24.50 17.11
N LYS A 40 -7.33 25.83 17.25
CA LYS A 40 -7.82 26.69 16.17
C LYS A 40 -6.84 26.74 15.00
N LYS A 41 -5.53 26.79 15.28
CA LYS A 41 -4.48 26.84 14.25
C LYS A 41 -4.36 25.53 13.48
N LEU A 42 -4.56 24.39 14.15
CA LEU A 42 -4.53 23.04 13.56
C LEU A 42 -5.90 22.55 13.06
N ASN A 43 -6.89 23.44 12.94
CA ASN A 43 -8.23 23.05 12.52
C ASN A 43 -8.25 22.72 11.02
N VAL A 44 -8.61 21.48 10.69
CA VAL A 44 -8.83 21.03 9.31
C VAL A 44 -10.33 21.10 9.01
N LYS A 45 -10.70 21.70 7.88
CA LYS A 45 -12.09 21.77 7.44
C LYS A 45 -12.57 20.37 7.01
N PRO A 46 -13.86 20.02 7.23
CA PRO A 46 -14.42 18.79 6.67
C PRO A 46 -14.47 18.87 5.14
N ASP A 47 -14.71 17.73 4.50
CA ASP A 47 -14.92 17.65 3.06
C ASP A 47 -16.16 18.46 2.63
N ALA A 48 -16.14 18.99 1.40
CA ALA A 48 -17.19 19.86 0.87
C ALA A 48 -18.57 19.18 0.83
N SER A 49 -18.62 17.86 0.66
CA SER A 49 -19.85 17.06 0.67
C SER A 49 -20.64 17.13 1.99
N PHE A 50 -20.00 17.47 3.11
CA PHE A 50 -20.65 17.64 4.41
C PHE A 50 -21.08 19.08 4.69
N GLY A 51 -20.75 20.03 3.80
CA GLY A 51 -21.16 21.42 3.92
C GLY A 51 -22.58 21.62 3.42
N PHE A 52 -23.43 22.28 4.20
CA PHE A 52 -24.72 22.75 3.73
C PHE A 52 -24.50 23.84 2.66
N SER A 53 -24.87 23.54 1.41
CA SER A 53 -24.92 24.51 0.32
C SER A 53 -26.33 25.06 0.16
N LYS A 54 -26.48 26.20 -0.53
CA LYS A 54 -27.81 26.74 -0.87
C LYS A 54 -28.62 25.80 -1.79
N ASP A 55 -27.92 24.92 -2.50
CA ASP A 55 -28.49 23.95 -3.43
C ASP A 55 -28.83 22.61 -2.74
N SER A 56 -28.54 22.48 -1.44
CA SER A 56 -28.88 21.29 -0.68
C SER A 56 -30.40 21.22 -0.48
N PRO A 57 -31.06 20.07 -0.71
CA PRO A 57 -32.49 19.95 -0.53
C PRO A 57 -32.88 20.18 0.94
N ALA A 58 -34.05 20.76 1.15
CA ALA A 58 -34.54 21.13 2.48
C ALA A 58 -34.92 19.94 3.36
N THR A 59 -35.07 18.75 2.76
CA THR A 59 -35.41 17.50 3.44
C THR A 59 -34.21 16.59 3.61
N ASP A 60 -34.32 15.67 4.57
CA ASP A 60 -33.33 14.61 4.76
C ASP A 60 -33.17 13.78 3.48
N HIS A 61 -31.93 13.54 3.08
CA HIS A 61 -31.58 12.79 1.88
C HIS A 61 -30.26 12.05 2.08
N ILE A 62 -30.04 11.01 1.27
CA ILE A 62 -28.81 10.20 1.30
C ILE A 62 -27.88 10.72 0.20
N ILE A 63 -26.64 11.08 0.58
CA ILE A 63 -25.59 11.46 -0.36
C ILE A 63 -24.68 10.26 -0.66
N PHE A 64 -24.26 10.12 -1.92
CA PHE A 64 -23.21 9.17 -2.29
C PHE A 64 -21.85 9.87 -2.23
N ASN A 65 -21.03 9.52 -1.25
CA ASN A 65 -19.73 10.15 -1.00
C ASN A 65 -18.61 9.08 -0.95
N PRO A 66 -18.10 8.60 -2.10
CA PRO A 66 -17.03 7.61 -2.12
C PRO A 66 -15.73 8.26 -1.60
N PRO A 67 -15.14 7.76 -0.50
CA PRO A 67 -13.95 8.38 0.08
C PRO A 67 -12.72 8.20 -0.81
N SER A 68 -11.84 9.20 -0.86
CA SER A 68 -10.53 9.12 -1.54
C SER A 68 -9.49 8.36 -0.69
N SER A 69 -9.85 7.18 -0.21
CA SER A 69 -8.99 6.32 0.62
C SER A 69 -8.92 4.91 0.05
N ALA A 70 -7.90 4.16 0.45
CA ALA A 70 -7.80 2.75 0.08
C ALA A 70 -8.96 1.95 0.72
N PRO A 71 -9.61 1.04 -0.03
CA PRO A 71 -10.66 0.20 0.51
C PRO A 71 -10.10 -0.78 1.55
N SER A 72 -10.91 -1.15 2.54
CA SER A 72 -10.55 -2.19 3.50
C SER A 72 -10.77 -3.59 2.90
N VAL A 73 -10.12 -4.61 3.48
CA VAL A 73 -10.23 -6.02 3.05
C VAL A 73 -11.68 -6.53 3.08
N LEU A 74 -12.54 -5.94 3.91
CA LEU A 74 -13.96 -6.31 4.02
C LEU A 74 -14.79 -5.88 2.81
N HIS A 75 -14.32 -4.91 2.02
CA HIS A 75 -14.93 -4.51 0.75
C HIS A 75 -14.57 -5.53 -0.32
N THR A 76 -15.28 -6.65 -0.30
CA THR A 76 -15.03 -7.81 -1.16
C THR A 76 -15.40 -7.51 -2.62
N PRO A 77 -14.46 -7.61 -3.57
CA PRO A 77 -14.77 -7.35 -4.98
C PRO A 77 -15.70 -8.43 -5.55
N LEU A 78 -16.46 -8.07 -6.59
CA LEU A 78 -17.47 -8.94 -7.22
C LEU A 78 -16.95 -10.34 -7.57
N LYS A 79 -15.69 -10.44 -8.01
CA LYS A 79 -15.03 -11.70 -8.40
C LYS A 79 -14.92 -12.71 -7.26
N PHE A 80 -14.87 -12.24 -6.02
CA PHE A 80 -14.72 -13.10 -4.83
C PHE A 80 -16.05 -13.42 -4.15
N LEU A 81 -17.16 -12.85 -4.63
CA LEU A 81 -18.48 -13.14 -4.08
C LEU A 81 -19.06 -14.45 -4.66
N PRO A 82 -19.66 -15.32 -3.83
CA PRO A 82 -20.43 -16.47 -4.30
C PRO A 82 -21.51 -16.04 -5.30
N LYS A 83 -21.85 -16.91 -6.25
CA LYS A 83 -22.83 -16.62 -7.30
C LYS A 83 -24.21 -16.24 -6.74
N GLU A 84 -24.61 -16.85 -5.63
CA GLU A 84 -25.91 -16.64 -4.99
C GLU A 84 -25.99 -15.38 -4.11
N ASP A 85 -24.89 -14.65 -3.90
CA ASP A 85 -24.90 -13.45 -3.06
C ASP A 85 -25.64 -12.30 -3.75
N LYS A 86 -26.75 -11.86 -3.15
CA LYS A 86 -27.58 -10.73 -3.62
C LYS A 86 -26.79 -9.43 -3.80
N ARG A 87 -25.70 -9.24 -3.05
CA ARG A 87 -24.84 -8.05 -3.17
C ARG A 87 -24.22 -7.92 -4.56
N ARG A 88 -24.12 -9.00 -5.34
CA ARG A 88 -23.65 -8.96 -6.73
C ARG A 88 -24.51 -8.05 -7.61
N GLN A 89 -25.83 -8.05 -7.40
CA GLN A 89 -26.76 -7.19 -8.14
C GLN A 89 -26.52 -5.70 -7.83
N LEU A 90 -26.28 -5.38 -6.55
CA LEU A 90 -25.96 -4.01 -6.12
C LEU A 90 -24.65 -3.52 -6.74
N TYR A 91 -23.61 -4.37 -6.78
CA TYR A 91 -22.34 -4.03 -7.42
C TYR A 91 -22.47 -3.81 -8.93
N SER A 92 -23.30 -4.59 -9.63
CA SER A 92 -23.54 -4.37 -11.06
C SER A 92 -24.24 -3.04 -11.33
N VAL A 93 -25.21 -2.66 -10.50
CA VAL A 93 -25.90 -1.36 -10.62
C VAL A 93 -24.92 -0.22 -10.35
N ALA A 94 -24.14 -0.33 -9.27
CA ALA A 94 -23.15 0.70 -8.91
C ALA A 94 -22.08 0.91 -9.99
N LYS A 95 -21.54 -0.18 -10.58
CA LYS A 95 -20.55 -0.10 -11.67
C LYS A 95 -21.04 0.76 -12.84
N ASN A 96 -22.31 0.61 -13.20
CA ASN A 96 -22.91 1.31 -14.33
C ASN A 96 -23.21 2.79 -14.02
N SER A 97 -23.51 3.13 -12.76
CA SER A 97 -23.95 4.47 -12.38
C SER A 97 -22.84 5.46 -12.00
N THR A 98 -21.75 4.99 -11.37
CA THR A 98 -20.80 5.90 -10.70
C THR A 98 -19.45 6.01 -11.37
N LEU A 99 -19.06 5.00 -12.15
CA LEU A 99 -17.68 4.91 -12.62
C LEU A 99 -17.51 5.29 -14.09
N GLY A 100 -18.59 5.39 -14.88
CA GLY A 100 -18.50 5.77 -16.30
C GLY A 100 -17.38 5.01 -17.03
N ILE A 101 -17.08 3.78 -16.59
CA ILE A 101 -15.98 2.98 -17.13
C ILE A 101 -16.52 2.45 -18.45
N ASP A 102 -16.21 3.16 -19.52
CA ASP A 102 -16.19 2.59 -20.85
C ASP A 102 -15.37 1.30 -20.75
N GLU A 103 -15.93 0.16 -21.15
CA GLU A 103 -15.26 -1.17 -21.08
C GLU A 103 -13.93 -1.20 -21.87
N GLU A 104 -13.66 -0.15 -22.66
CA GLU A 104 -12.43 0.10 -23.42
C GLU A 104 -11.39 0.94 -22.66
N ALA A 105 -11.65 1.33 -21.41
CA ALA A 105 -10.72 2.07 -20.57
C ALA A 105 -9.39 1.30 -20.47
N LYS A 106 -8.38 1.85 -21.17
CA LYS A 106 -7.03 1.29 -21.26
C LYS A 106 -6.52 1.01 -19.85
N LEU A 107 -6.28 -0.28 -19.56
CA LEU A 107 -5.64 -0.70 -18.31
C LEU A 107 -4.33 0.08 -18.12
N PRO A 108 -3.96 0.41 -16.87
CA PRO A 108 -2.66 1.02 -16.60
C PRO A 108 -1.53 0.11 -17.11
N PRO A 109 -0.36 0.68 -17.41
CA PRO A 109 0.76 -0.10 -17.91
C PRO A 109 1.14 -1.21 -16.93
N ALA A 110 1.33 -2.42 -17.45
CA ALA A 110 1.73 -3.56 -16.63
C ALA A 110 3.13 -3.34 -16.04
N ILE A 111 3.25 -3.41 -14.72
CA ILE A 111 4.54 -3.30 -14.01
C ILE A 111 5.42 -4.53 -14.28
N LEU A 112 4.80 -5.71 -14.35
CA LEU A 112 5.48 -6.98 -14.61
C LEU A 112 5.22 -7.41 -16.05
N LYS A 113 6.30 -7.57 -16.83
CA LYS A 113 6.21 -8.17 -18.16
C LYS A 113 5.85 -9.64 -18.02
N GLN A 114 4.78 -10.06 -18.69
CA GLN A 114 4.46 -11.49 -18.77
C GLN A 114 5.57 -12.20 -19.55
N ASN A 115 5.95 -13.40 -19.11
CA ASN A 115 6.97 -14.24 -19.74
C ASN A 115 6.46 -14.90 -21.03
N ALA A 116 5.90 -14.10 -21.95
CA ALA A 116 5.26 -14.58 -23.18
C ALA A 116 6.24 -15.24 -24.18
N GLY A 117 7.55 -15.09 -23.97
CA GLY A 117 8.58 -15.62 -24.89
C GLY A 117 8.91 -17.12 -24.73
N TYR A 118 8.55 -17.76 -23.62
CA TYR A 118 8.87 -19.18 -23.42
C TYR A 118 7.68 -20.06 -23.82
N GLN A 119 7.94 -21.03 -24.69
CA GLN A 119 6.97 -22.08 -25.00
C GLN A 119 6.74 -22.93 -23.75
N ARG A 120 5.47 -23.23 -23.48
CA ARG A 120 5.07 -24.06 -22.34
C ARG A 120 4.70 -25.44 -22.86
N TYR A 121 5.14 -26.47 -22.14
CA TYR A 121 4.78 -27.87 -22.38
C TYR A 121 5.27 -28.47 -23.72
N HIS A 122 6.35 -27.95 -24.30
CA HIS A 122 6.97 -28.52 -25.51
C HIS A 122 8.02 -29.60 -25.22
N LEU A 123 8.47 -29.73 -23.96
CA LEU A 123 9.48 -30.70 -23.57
C LEU A 123 8.88 -32.09 -23.34
N THR A 124 9.53 -33.09 -23.90
CA THR A 124 9.18 -34.50 -23.74
C THR A 124 9.82 -35.11 -22.49
N GLN A 125 9.42 -36.34 -22.14
CA GLN A 125 10.05 -37.07 -21.03
C GLN A 125 11.53 -37.37 -21.30
N GLU A 126 11.90 -37.56 -22.57
CA GLU A 126 13.29 -37.80 -23.01
C GLU A 126 14.15 -36.55 -22.76
N ASP A 127 13.64 -35.37 -23.11
CA ASP A 127 14.32 -34.10 -22.86
C ASP A 127 14.57 -33.89 -21.36
N VAL A 128 13.57 -34.23 -20.53
CA VAL A 128 13.71 -34.14 -19.08
C VAL A 128 14.75 -35.12 -18.55
N ALA A 129 14.79 -36.37 -19.06
CA ALA A 129 15.82 -37.33 -18.69
C ALA A 129 17.22 -36.82 -19.06
N GLU A 130 17.37 -36.23 -20.25
CA GLU A 130 18.61 -35.62 -20.70
C GLU A 130 19.03 -34.42 -19.84
N ILE A 131 18.08 -33.57 -19.45
CA ILE A 131 18.32 -32.47 -18.49
C ILE A 131 18.91 -33.00 -17.18
N ARG A 132 18.33 -34.07 -16.61
CA ARG A 132 18.83 -34.68 -15.37
C ARG A 132 20.22 -35.27 -15.57
N ARG A 133 20.45 -35.96 -16.69
CA ARG A 133 21.75 -36.57 -17.03
C ARG A 133 22.84 -35.50 -17.12
N LEU A 134 22.63 -34.45 -17.90
CA LEU A 134 23.60 -33.37 -18.09
C LEU A 134 23.91 -32.63 -16.79
N ARG A 135 22.90 -32.42 -15.94
CA ARG A 135 23.09 -31.71 -14.66
C ARG A 135 23.81 -32.57 -13.61
N SER A 136 23.61 -33.88 -13.66
CA SER A 136 24.27 -34.82 -12.76
C SER A 136 25.73 -35.08 -13.17
N SER A 137 26.04 -35.04 -14.47
CA SER A 137 27.42 -35.23 -14.96
C SER A 137 28.30 -34.04 -14.59
N ASP A 138 27.98 -32.84 -15.08
CA ASP A 138 28.83 -31.65 -14.93
C ASP A 138 28.02 -30.43 -14.49
N PRO A 139 27.74 -30.26 -13.19
CA PRO A 139 26.89 -29.18 -12.68
C PRO A 139 27.51 -27.78 -12.84
N GLU A 140 28.83 -27.68 -13.02
CA GLU A 140 29.55 -26.43 -13.31
C GLU A 140 29.29 -25.94 -14.74
N THR A 141 29.38 -26.85 -15.72
CA THR A 141 29.19 -26.52 -17.13
C THR A 141 27.71 -26.41 -17.47
N TRP A 142 26.88 -27.35 -16.99
CA TRP A 142 25.45 -27.41 -17.23
C TRP A 142 24.66 -26.70 -16.13
N THR A 143 24.87 -25.37 -16.06
CA THR A 143 24.11 -24.50 -15.15
C THR A 143 22.64 -24.42 -15.57
N ARG A 144 21.78 -24.07 -14.60
CA ARG A 144 20.33 -23.89 -14.84
C ARG A 144 20.04 -22.94 -16.00
N LEU A 145 20.80 -21.85 -16.12
CA LEU A 145 20.64 -20.88 -17.21
C LEU A 145 21.06 -21.43 -18.56
N LYS A 146 22.12 -22.25 -18.61
CA LYS A 146 22.57 -22.87 -19.87
C LYS A 146 21.57 -23.91 -20.37
N LEU A 147 21.07 -24.76 -19.46
CA LEU A 147 20.03 -25.74 -19.78
C LEU A 147 18.72 -25.07 -20.20
N ALA A 148 18.31 -24.01 -19.50
CA ALA A 148 17.14 -23.21 -19.86
C ALA A 148 17.23 -22.68 -21.31
N ARG A 149 18.40 -22.17 -21.72
CA ARG A 149 18.63 -21.71 -23.09
C ARG A 149 18.64 -22.88 -24.10
N LYS A 150 19.29 -24.00 -23.77
CA LYS A 150 19.38 -25.17 -24.65
C LYS A 150 18.01 -25.77 -24.96
N PHE A 151 17.16 -25.92 -23.95
CA PHE A 151 15.83 -26.52 -24.05
C PHE A 151 14.70 -25.49 -24.23
N ASN A 152 15.05 -24.21 -24.46
CA ASN A 152 14.11 -23.09 -24.60
C ASN A 152 13.01 -23.06 -23.52
N CYS A 153 13.40 -23.19 -22.24
CA CYS A 153 12.48 -23.23 -21.11
C CYS A 153 12.93 -22.30 -19.98
N THR A 154 12.08 -22.09 -18.97
CA THR A 154 12.41 -21.21 -17.83
C THR A 154 13.43 -21.87 -16.90
N SER A 155 14.39 -21.10 -16.37
CA SER A 155 15.39 -21.59 -15.40
C SER A 155 14.77 -22.14 -14.09
N LEU A 156 13.56 -21.69 -13.76
CA LEU A 156 12.74 -22.24 -12.69
C LEU A 156 12.33 -23.69 -12.99
N PHE A 157 11.85 -23.98 -14.21
CA PHE A 157 11.45 -25.32 -14.62
C PHE A 157 12.61 -26.32 -14.52
N ILE A 158 13.80 -25.95 -14.96
CA ILE A 158 15.00 -26.78 -14.78
C ILE A 158 15.27 -27.09 -13.30
N GLY A 159 15.08 -26.09 -12.42
CA GLY A 159 15.23 -26.27 -10.98
C GLY A 159 14.18 -27.19 -10.35
N ILE A 160 12.98 -27.29 -10.95
CA ILE A 160 11.96 -28.26 -10.56
C ILE A 160 12.33 -29.67 -11.05
N CYS A 161 12.91 -29.78 -12.25
CA CYS A 161 13.26 -31.09 -12.84
C CYS A 161 14.41 -31.80 -12.13
N CYS A 162 15.41 -31.05 -11.67
CA CYS A 162 16.59 -31.60 -11.00
C CYS A 162 17.37 -30.56 -10.19
N GLU A 163 17.92 -31.03 -9.08
CA GLU A 163 18.87 -30.30 -8.27
C GLU A 163 20.31 -30.48 -8.80
N ALA A 164 21.26 -29.70 -8.29
CA ALA A 164 22.67 -29.99 -8.52
C ALA A 164 23.14 -31.10 -7.56
N THR A 165 24.33 -31.64 -7.79
CA THR A 165 24.97 -32.55 -6.83
C THR A 165 25.08 -31.90 -5.45
N ALA A 166 24.90 -32.69 -4.39
CA ALA A 166 24.90 -32.19 -3.01
C ALA A 166 26.20 -31.46 -2.65
N GLU A 167 27.33 -31.96 -3.15
CA GLU A 167 28.65 -31.34 -3.01
C GLU A 167 28.67 -29.92 -3.59
N LYS A 168 28.18 -29.74 -4.81
CA LYS A 168 28.10 -28.42 -5.45
C LYS A 168 27.19 -27.47 -4.68
N VAL A 169 26.07 -27.97 -4.15
CA VAL A 169 25.16 -27.17 -3.32
C VAL A 169 25.86 -26.73 -2.02
N ALA A 170 26.58 -27.62 -1.36
CA ALA A 170 27.33 -27.31 -0.13
C ALA A 170 28.45 -26.28 -0.41
N LEU A 171 29.21 -26.45 -1.49
CA LEU A 171 30.24 -25.49 -1.90
C LEU A 171 29.65 -24.10 -2.18
N GLU A 172 28.50 -24.03 -2.85
CA GLU A 172 27.84 -22.74 -3.13
C GLU A 172 27.30 -22.07 -1.86
N LYS A 173 26.77 -22.86 -0.92
CA LYS A 173 26.37 -22.36 0.41
C LYS A 173 27.56 -21.79 1.17
N ALA A 174 28.68 -22.51 1.23
CA ALA A 174 29.91 -22.07 1.88
C ALA A 174 30.46 -20.76 1.26
N LYS A 175 30.41 -20.62 -0.07
CA LYS A 175 30.78 -19.37 -0.76
C LYS A 175 29.88 -18.20 -0.34
N ILE A 176 28.57 -18.41 -0.28
CA ILE A 176 27.61 -17.39 0.15
C ILE A 176 27.86 -16.98 1.60
N GLU A 177 28.17 -17.94 2.48
CA GLU A 177 28.50 -17.70 3.88
C GLU A 177 29.78 -16.89 4.03
N ALA A 178 30.87 -17.26 3.34
CA ALA A 178 32.11 -16.48 3.31
C ALA A 178 31.90 -15.04 2.81
N VAL A 179 30.99 -14.84 1.83
CA VAL A 179 30.60 -13.50 1.36
C VAL A 179 29.82 -12.72 2.43
N LYS A 180 28.94 -13.39 3.18
CA LYS A 180 28.17 -12.79 4.29
C LYS A 180 29.08 -12.41 5.45
N GLU A 181 30.06 -13.23 5.79
CA GLU A 181 31.05 -12.96 6.83
C GLU A 181 31.85 -11.69 6.53
N ARG A 182 32.20 -11.48 5.25
CA ARG A 182 32.89 -10.27 4.77
C ARG A 182 32.05 -8.99 4.90
N TRP A 183 30.75 -9.08 5.18
CA TRP A 183 29.93 -7.87 5.33
C TRP A 183 30.28 -7.14 6.63
N GLY A 184 30.68 -5.87 6.50
CA GLY A 184 30.79 -4.95 7.62
C GLY A 184 29.44 -4.68 8.32
N PRO A 185 29.47 -4.07 9.52
CA PRO A 185 28.31 -3.96 10.40
C PRO A 185 27.10 -3.26 9.76
N LYS A 186 27.32 -2.14 9.06
CA LYS A 186 26.25 -1.38 8.38
C LYS A 186 25.53 -2.21 7.31
N ARG A 187 26.29 -2.98 6.50
CA ARG A 187 25.72 -3.79 5.42
C ARG A 187 24.93 -4.97 5.98
N ARG A 188 25.43 -5.59 7.05
CA ARG A 188 24.75 -6.70 7.74
C ARG A 188 23.39 -6.25 8.29
N MET A 189 23.38 -5.18 9.09
CA MET A 189 22.16 -4.58 9.64
C MET A 189 21.13 -4.25 8.53
N ALA A 190 21.56 -3.59 7.46
CA ALA A 190 20.66 -3.25 6.35
C ALA A 190 20.06 -4.48 5.64
N ARG A 191 20.77 -5.62 5.61
CA ARG A 191 20.28 -6.87 5.02
C ARG A 191 19.29 -7.56 5.94
N GLU A 192 19.56 -7.59 7.24
CA GLU A 192 18.64 -8.10 8.26
C GLU A 192 17.34 -7.29 8.28
N ASP A 193 17.41 -5.96 8.24
CA ASP A 193 16.22 -5.09 8.20
C ASP A 193 15.42 -5.28 6.91
N ARG A 194 16.07 -5.59 5.78
CA ARG A 194 15.36 -5.95 4.55
C ARG A 194 14.59 -7.26 4.67
N VAL A 195 15.14 -8.24 5.41
CA VAL A 195 14.45 -9.51 5.69
C VAL A 195 13.25 -9.25 6.61
N LYS A 196 13.44 -8.51 7.70
CA LYS A 196 12.36 -8.12 8.63
C LYS A 196 11.22 -7.38 7.91
N ARG A 197 11.54 -6.43 7.04
CA ARG A 197 10.51 -5.72 6.24
C ARG A 197 9.75 -6.63 5.29
N ARG A 198 10.41 -7.64 4.72
CA ARG A 198 9.75 -8.63 3.88
C ARG A 198 8.82 -9.52 4.71
N GLU A 199 9.27 -9.95 5.87
CA GLU A 199 8.48 -10.79 6.79
C GLU A 199 7.28 -10.02 7.36
N ALA A 200 7.46 -8.75 7.75
CA ALA A 200 6.38 -7.87 8.17
C ALA A 200 5.34 -7.68 7.04
N ALA A 201 5.79 -7.43 5.81
CA ALA A 201 4.89 -7.31 4.66
C ALA A 201 4.08 -8.59 4.38
N TYR A 202 4.62 -9.79 4.65
CA TYR A 202 3.84 -11.04 4.52
C TYR A 202 2.85 -11.27 5.67
N ARG A 203 3.02 -10.56 6.79
CA ARG A 203 2.11 -10.56 7.94
C ARG A 203 1.12 -9.39 7.91
N ASP A 204 1.12 -8.60 6.82
CA ASP A 204 0.36 -7.36 6.68
C ASP A 204 0.66 -6.32 7.80
N GLU A 205 1.93 -6.24 8.24
CA GLU A 205 2.47 -5.30 9.24
C GLU A 205 3.35 -4.19 8.65
#